data_AF-A0A847GX56-F1
#
_entry.id   AF-A0A847GX56-F1
#
_cell.length_a   1.000
_cell.length_b   1.000
_cell.length_c   1.000
_cell.angle_alpha   90.00
_cell.angle_beta   90.00
_cell.angle_gamma   90.00
#
_symmetry.space_group_name_H-M   'P 1'
#
loop_
_entity.id
_entity.type
_entity.pdbx_description
1 polymer ?
#
loop_
_entity_poly.entity_id
_entity_poly.type
_entity_poly.pdbx_seq_one_letter_code
_entity_poly.pdbx_strand_id
1 'polypeptide(L)'
;MTATLTPEQVAELERSGGSPFVVENPRTRQGYVLVPSEVYLQARPLFEAIIGHTQATRSSSGPHQSAAVDWNDAKNAKRCALIDKKHDDGLSPSEEQDLERLQAELEAHQRLVAPRPLAILELLEEALRERAATSSGHV
;
A
#
# COMPACT_ATOMS: atom_id res chain seq x y z
N MET A 1 7.31 29.73 -0.44
CA MET A 1 8.32 29.62 0.63
C MET A 1 9.59 29.07 0.00
N THR A 2 10.64 29.87 -0.09
CA THR A 2 11.95 29.48 -0.64
C THR A 2 12.84 28.99 0.51
N ALA A 3 13.03 27.68 0.63
CA ALA A 3 14.04 27.14 1.52
C ALA A 3 15.43 27.46 0.92
N THR A 4 16.23 28.25 1.62
CA THR A 4 17.60 28.58 1.20
C THR A 4 18.54 27.54 1.79
N LEU A 5 19.31 26.85 0.95
CA LEU A 5 20.30 25.86 1.40
C LEU A 5 21.42 26.56 2.16
N THR A 6 21.96 25.92 3.20
CA THR A 6 23.15 26.42 3.89
C THR A 6 24.39 26.25 3.00
N PRO A 7 25.45 27.05 3.19
CA PRO A 7 26.69 26.89 2.42
C PRO A 7 27.30 25.49 2.53
N GLU A 8 27.17 24.84 3.68
CA GLU A 8 27.60 23.45 3.90
C GLU A 8 26.80 22.46 3.07
N GLN A 9 25.47 22.65 2.96
CA GLN A 9 24.60 21.81 2.13
C GLN A 9 24.88 21.99 0.63
N VAL A 10 25.25 23.21 0.21
CA VAL A 10 25.66 23.47 -1.17
C VAL A 10 26.99 22.75 -1.47
N ALA A 11 27.98 22.86 -0.58
CA ALA A 11 29.26 22.19 -0.75
C ALA A 11 29.15 20.65 -0.71
N GLU A 12 28.18 20.11 0.04
CA GLU A 12 27.88 18.68 0.05
C GLU A 12 27.14 18.23 -1.22
N LEU A 13 26.21 19.04 -1.73
CA LEU A 13 25.52 18.79 -2.99
C LEU A 13 26.47 18.80 -4.19
N GLU A 14 27.46 19.70 -4.20
CA GLU A 14 28.51 19.73 -5.23
C GLU A 14 29.41 18.49 -5.15
N ARG A 15 29.69 17.99 -3.94
CA ARG A 15 30.47 16.76 -3.72
C ARG A 15 29.70 15.48 -4.06
N SER A 16 28.37 15.48 -3.96
CA SER A 16 27.55 14.28 -4.17
C SER A 16 27.42 13.86 -5.64
N GLY A 17 27.86 14.71 -6.58
CA GLY A 17 28.04 14.33 -7.99
C GLY A 17 26.77 13.86 -8.69
N GLY A 18 25.59 14.35 -8.28
CA GLY A 18 24.30 13.94 -8.83
C GLY A 18 23.65 12.75 -8.11
N SER A 19 24.16 12.33 -6.95
CA SER A 19 23.43 11.39 -6.09
C SER A 19 22.32 12.09 -5.31
N PRO A 20 21.19 11.40 -5.03
CA PRO A 20 20.13 11.94 -4.17
C PRO A 20 20.68 12.41 -2.82
N PHE A 21 20.35 13.64 -2.42
CA PHE A 21 20.86 14.27 -1.20
C PHE A 21 19.72 14.66 -0.26
N VAL A 22 19.80 14.26 1.01
CA VAL A 22 18.75 14.54 2.00
C VAL A 22 19.06 15.83 2.76
N VAL A 23 18.09 16.74 2.77
CA VAL A 23 18.15 18.04 3.43
C VAL A 23 17.06 18.12 4.49
N GLU A 24 17.42 18.30 5.75
CA GLU A 24 16.45 18.57 6.81
C GLU A 24 16.32 20.08 7.04
N ASN A 25 15.08 20.58 7.12
CA ASN A 25 14.82 21.94 7.55
C ASN A 25 14.96 22.02 9.08
N PRO A 26 15.93 22.79 9.62
CA PRO A 26 16.21 22.80 11.04
C PRO A 26 15.09 23.44 11.88
N ARG A 27 14.20 24.24 11.27
CA ARG A 27 13.08 24.88 11.97
C ARG A 27 11.84 24.00 12.03
N THR A 28 11.57 23.23 10.98
CA THR A 28 10.34 22.41 10.88
C THR A 28 10.59 20.91 11.05
N ARG A 29 11.85 20.48 11.11
CA ARG A 29 12.28 19.06 11.06
C ARG A 29 11.74 18.29 9.86
N GLN A 30 11.39 19.00 8.79
CA GLN A 30 10.94 18.39 7.55
C GLN A 30 12.16 17.97 6.73
N GLY A 31 12.24 16.67 6.40
CA GLY A 31 13.22 16.12 5.47
C GLY A 31 12.78 16.31 4.02
N TYR A 32 13.69 16.78 3.18
CA TYR A 32 13.55 16.92 1.74
C TYR A 32 14.63 16.07 1.06
N VAL A 33 14.35 15.54 -0.11
CA VAL A 33 15.37 14.86 -0.93
C VAL A 33 15.55 15.65 -2.22
N LEU A 34 16.77 16.11 -2.47
CA LEU A 34 17.18 16.72 -3.72
C LEU A 34 17.63 15.60 -4.66
N VAL A 35 16.95 15.50 -5.79
CA VAL A 35 17.20 14.48 -6.82
C VAL A 35 17.50 15.22 -8.13
N PRO A 36 18.50 14.80 -8.91
CA PRO A 36 18.71 15.38 -10.24
C PRO A 36 17.45 15.28 -11.08
N SER A 37 17.17 16.31 -11.88
CA SER A 37 15.94 16.40 -12.67
C SER A 37 15.72 15.18 -13.57
N GLU A 38 16.77 14.61 -14.14
CA GLU A 38 16.68 13.42 -14.99
C GLU A 38 16.21 12.18 -14.21
N VAL A 39 16.80 11.95 -13.02
CA VAL A 39 16.41 10.86 -12.12
C VAL A 39 15.00 11.09 -11.59
N TYR A 40 14.63 12.33 -11.28
CA TYR A 40 13.28 12.68 -10.86
C TYR A 40 12.26 12.40 -11.96
N LEU A 41 12.54 12.76 -13.21
CA LEU A 41 11.63 12.50 -14.33
C LEU A 41 11.45 11.01 -14.61
N GLN A 42 12.53 10.22 -14.52
CA GLN A 42 12.47 8.76 -14.65
C GLN A 42 11.68 8.11 -13.52
N ALA A 43 11.85 8.57 -12.28
CA ALA A 43 11.18 8.04 -11.11
C ALA A 43 9.82 8.70 -10.82
N ARG A 44 9.38 9.69 -11.62
CA ARG A 44 8.14 10.45 -11.40
C ARG A 44 6.90 9.56 -11.26
N PRO A 45 6.68 8.54 -12.12
CA PRO A 45 5.52 7.66 -11.97
C PRO A 45 5.50 6.91 -10.62
N LEU A 46 6.68 6.53 -10.13
CA LEU A 46 6.84 5.86 -8.84
C LEU A 46 6.57 6.82 -7.67
N PHE A 47 7.06 8.07 -7.73
CA PHE A 47 6.74 9.08 -6.71
C PHE A 47 5.24 9.42 -6.67
N GLU A 48 4.59 9.57 -7.82
CA GLU A 48 3.16 9.83 -7.91
C GLU A 48 2.34 8.67 -7.29
N ALA A 49 2.72 7.42 -7.55
CA ALA A 49 2.10 6.25 -6.94
C ALA A 49 2.27 6.22 -5.40
N ILE A 50 3.47 6.50 -4.90
CA ILE A 50 3.77 6.53 -3.45
C ILE A 50 2.97 7.65 -2.77
N ILE A 51 2.97 8.86 -3.32
CA ILE A 51 2.27 10.01 -2.74
C ILE A 51 0.75 9.75 -2.73
N GLY A 52 0.19 9.21 -3.81
CA GLY A 52 -1.23 8.83 -3.90
C GLY A 52 -1.64 7.82 -2.82
N HIS A 53 -0.80 6.81 -2.56
CA HIS A 53 -1.09 5.81 -1.52
C HIS A 53 -0.91 6.33 -0.08
N THR A 54 0.04 7.23 0.16
CA THR A 54 0.19 7.84 1.50
C THR A 54 -0.99 8.73 1.89
N GLN A 55 -1.70 9.33 0.92
CA GLN A 55 -2.93 10.09 1.19
C GLN A 55 -4.13 9.17 1.43
N ALA A 56 -4.29 8.11 0.63
CA ALA A 56 -5.37 7.13 0.83
C ALA A 56 -5.28 6.41 2.20
N THR A 57 -4.07 6.18 2.70
CA THR A 57 -3.84 5.56 4.02
C THR A 57 -3.96 6.52 5.20
N ARG A 58 -3.79 7.83 5.02
CA ARG A 58 -4.02 8.83 6.09
C ARG A 58 -5.50 9.15 6.29
N SER A 59 -6.31 9.04 5.25
CA SER A 59 -7.77 9.23 5.37
C SER A 59 -8.49 8.06 6.06
N SER A 60 -7.79 6.93 6.31
CA SER A 60 -8.33 5.76 6.99
C SER A 60 -7.84 5.58 8.43
N SER A 61 -6.95 6.45 8.94
CA SER A 61 -6.55 6.44 10.35
C SER A 61 -7.47 7.31 11.21
N GLY A 62 -8.75 6.93 11.32
CA GLY A 62 -9.55 7.24 12.49
C GLY A 62 -9.20 6.25 13.60
N PRO A 63 -9.24 6.63 14.90
CA PRO A 63 -9.11 5.67 15.99
C PRO A 63 -10.40 4.86 16.07
N HIS A 64 -10.60 3.95 15.13
CA HIS A 64 -11.69 3.00 15.21
C HIS A 64 -11.28 1.95 16.24
N GLN A 65 -11.69 2.18 17.49
CA GLN A 65 -11.96 1.10 18.44
C GLN A 65 -13.08 0.23 17.85
N SER A 66 -12.76 -0.54 16.81
CA SER A 66 -13.61 -1.62 16.34
C SER A 66 -13.30 -2.77 17.27
N ALA A 67 -14.27 -3.10 18.14
CA ALA A 67 -14.23 -4.31 18.94
C ALA A 67 -13.72 -5.45 18.05
N ALA A 68 -12.64 -6.10 18.47
CA ALA A 68 -12.01 -7.16 17.68
C ALA A 68 -13.09 -8.16 17.26
N VAL A 69 -13.36 -8.22 15.97
CA VAL A 69 -14.21 -9.26 15.39
C VAL A 69 -13.43 -10.54 15.62
N ASP A 70 -13.79 -11.28 16.67
CA ASP A 70 -13.18 -12.55 17.03
C ASP A 70 -13.60 -13.60 15.99
N TRP A 71 -12.91 -13.58 14.86
CA TRP A 71 -13.02 -14.58 13.82
C TRP A 71 -12.24 -15.81 14.24
N ASN A 72 -12.90 -16.96 14.25
CA ASN A 72 -12.31 -18.22 14.74
C ASN A 72 -12.72 -19.41 13.85
N ASP A 73 -12.07 -20.54 14.07
CA ASP A 73 -12.26 -21.75 13.26
C ASP A 73 -13.70 -22.28 13.31
N ALA A 74 -14.40 -22.12 14.44
CA ALA A 74 -15.79 -22.56 14.57
C ALA A 74 -16.73 -21.75 13.66
N LYS A 75 -16.54 -20.43 13.57
CA LYS A 75 -17.28 -19.57 12.63
C LYS A 75 -16.96 -19.91 11.18
N ASN A 76 -15.69 -20.17 10.87
CA ASN A 76 -15.29 -20.59 9.53
C ASN A 76 -15.91 -21.95 9.14
N ALA A 77 -15.91 -22.93 10.05
CA ALA A 77 -16.54 -24.22 9.84
C ALA A 77 -18.05 -24.09 9.60
N LYS A 78 -18.74 -23.26 10.40
CA LYS A 78 -20.17 -22.97 10.19
C LYS A 78 -20.42 -22.32 8.83
N ARG A 79 -19.57 -21.36 8.42
CA ARG A 79 -19.66 -20.72 7.10
C ARG A 79 -19.51 -21.74 5.97
N CYS A 80 -18.50 -22.62 6.04
CA CYS A 80 -18.30 -23.66 5.03
C CYS A 80 -19.50 -24.60 4.94
N ALA A 81 -20.02 -25.07 6.09
CA ALA A 81 -21.20 -25.94 6.11
C ALA A 81 -22.45 -25.28 5.48
N LEU A 82 -22.64 -23.96 5.68
CA LEU A 82 -23.72 -23.21 5.03
C LEU A 82 -23.49 -23.02 3.53
N ILE A 83 -22.24 -22.85 3.09
CA ILE A 83 -21.92 -22.77 1.65
C ILE A 83 -22.19 -24.12 0.99
N ASP A 84 -21.72 -25.22 1.60
CA ASP A 84 -21.95 -26.58 1.09
C ASP A 84 -23.45 -26.87 1.00
N LYS A 85 -24.20 -26.60 2.09
CA LYS A 85 -25.66 -26.75 2.11
C LYS A 85 -26.37 -25.90 1.05
N LYS A 86 -25.90 -24.67 0.78
CA LYS A 86 -26.46 -23.81 -0.27
C LYS A 86 -26.35 -24.46 -1.66
N HIS A 87 -25.27 -25.20 -1.90
CA HIS A 87 -25.04 -25.89 -3.16
C HIS A 87 -25.82 -27.19 -3.29
N ASP A 88 -26.05 -27.90 -2.18
CA ASP A 88 -26.75 -29.19 -2.17
C ASP A 88 -28.27 -29.04 -2.13
N ASP A 89 -28.79 -28.39 -1.08
CA ASP A 89 -30.23 -28.39 -0.73
C ASP A 89 -30.85 -26.99 -0.70
N GLY A 90 -30.04 -25.96 -0.91
CA GLY A 90 -30.42 -24.57 -0.71
C GLY A 90 -30.45 -24.15 0.76
N LEU A 91 -30.61 -22.85 1.01
CA LEU A 91 -30.65 -22.28 2.35
C LEU A 91 -32.05 -21.79 2.69
N SER A 92 -32.43 -21.93 3.95
CA SER A 92 -33.58 -21.19 4.48
C SER A 92 -33.25 -19.69 4.61
N PRO A 93 -34.25 -18.79 4.65
CA PRO A 93 -34.00 -17.35 4.79
C PRO A 93 -33.19 -16.98 6.05
N SER A 94 -33.36 -17.71 7.16
CA SER A 94 -32.56 -17.51 8.37
C SER A 94 -31.10 -17.94 8.19
N GLU A 95 -30.86 -18.98 7.39
CA GLU A 95 -29.51 -19.46 7.11
C GLU A 95 -28.77 -18.56 6.12
N GLU A 96 -29.49 -17.94 5.18
CA GLU A 96 -28.94 -16.90 4.30
C GLU A 96 -28.47 -15.69 5.11
N GLN A 97 -29.30 -15.19 6.05
CA GLN A 97 -28.90 -14.11 6.95
C GLN A 97 -27.69 -14.48 7.81
N ASP A 98 -27.65 -15.71 8.31
CA ASP A 98 -26.51 -16.23 9.07
C ASP A 98 -25.23 -16.29 8.21
N LEU A 99 -25.34 -16.70 6.94
CA LEU A 99 -24.22 -16.75 6.01
C LEU A 99 -23.73 -15.35 5.65
N GLU A 100 -24.63 -14.40 5.36
CA GLU A 100 -24.28 -13.00 5.10
C GLU A 100 -23.53 -12.37 6.27
N ARG A 101 -24.01 -12.58 7.50
CA ARG A 101 -23.32 -12.11 8.71
C ARG A 101 -21.91 -12.71 8.82
N LEU A 102 -21.77 -14.02 8.62
CA LEU A 102 -20.46 -14.69 8.68
C LEU A 102 -19.51 -14.23 7.58
N GLN A 103 -20.01 -13.91 6.39
CA GLN A 103 -19.20 -13.35 5.30
C GLN A 103 -18.72 -11.93 5.63
N ALA A 104 -19.59 -11.09 6.20
CA ALA A 104 -19.21 -9.75 6.62
C ALA A 104 -18.16 -9.76 7.75
N GLU A 105 -18.30 -10.67 8.73
CA GLU A 105 -17.30 -10.86 9.79
C GLU A 105 -15.95 -11.34 9.24
N LEU A 106 -15.95 -12.26 8.27
CA LEU A 106 -14.72 -12.70 7.60
C LEU A 106 -14.05 -11.55 6.86
N GLU A 107 -14.80 -10.74 6.11
CA GLU A 107 -14.25 -9.61 5.38
C GLU A 107 -13.63 -8.58 6.33
N ALA A 108 -14.31 -8.28 7.44
CA ALA A 108 -13.78 -7.40 8.47
C ALA A 108 -12.47 -7.94 9.07
N HIS A 109 -12.42 -9.24 9.38
CA HIS A 109 -11.21 -9.89 9.86
C HIS A 109 -10.10 -9.86 8.81
N GLN A 110 -10.39 -10.15 7.54
CA GLN A 110 -9.43 -10.06 6.44
C GLN A 110 -8.86 -8.65 6.31
N ARG A 111 -9.67 -7.59 6.41
CA ARG A 111 -9.15 -6.22 6.39
C ARG A 111 -8.20 -5.92 7.56
N LEU A 112 -8.39 -6.56 8.72
CA LEU A 112 -7.54 -6.41 9.89
C LEU A 112 -6.21 -7.17 9.76
N VAL A 113 -6.24 -8.40 9.21
CA VAL A 113 -5.07 -9.30 9.18
C VAL A 113 -4.36 -9.35 7.83
N ALA A 114 -4.99 -8.86 6.76
CA ALA A 114 -4.38 -8.88 5.44
C ALA A 114 -3.07 -8.08 5.47
N PRO A 115 -1.99 -8.61 4.88
CA PRO A 115 -0.82 -7.80 4.57
C PRO A 115 -1.29 -6.54 3.85
N ARG A 116 -0.82 -5.38 4.29
CA ARG A 116 -1.15 -4.13 3.60
C ARG A 116 -0.75 -4.29 2.12
N PRO A 117 -1.62 -3.94 1.16
CA PRO A 117 -1.27 -3.99 -0.25
C PRO A 117 0.04 -3.23 -0.46
N LEU A 118 1.10 -3.95 -0.80
CA LEU A 118 2.40 -3.37 -1.10
C LEU A 118 2.35 -2.96 -2.57
N ALA A 119 1.54 -1.95 -2.88
CA ALA A 119 1.34 -1.46 -4.24
C ALA A 119 2.66 -1.06 -4.93
N ILE A 120 3.70 -0.77 -4.14
CA ILE A 120 5.08 -0.57 -4.62
C ILE A 120 5.67 -1.87 -5.19
N LEU A 121 5.43 -3.03 -4.57
CA LEU A 121 5.86 -4.32 -5.08
C LEU A 121 5.11 -4.71 -6.35
N GLU A 122 3.81 -4.40 -6.43
CA GLU A 122 3.01 -4.64 -7.64
C GLU A 122 3.50 -3.77 -8.80
N LEU A 123 3.77 -2.47 -8.55
CA LEU A 123 4.34 -1.57 -9.56
C LEU A 123 5.75 -1.99 -9.98
N LEU A 124 6.57 -2.43 -9.02
CA LEU A 124 7.93 -2.92 -9.28
C LEU A 124 7.90 -4.22 -10.09
N GLU A 125 6.99 -5.13 -9.77
CA GLU A 125 6.80 -6.38 -10.52
C GLU A 125 6.45 -6.08 -11.98
N GLU A 126 5.48 -5.18 -12.22
CA GLU A 126 5.07 -4.81 -13.58
C GLU A 126 6.24 -4.19 -14.35
N ALA A 127 6.96 -3.22 -13.76
CA ALA A 127 8.12 -2.59 -14.38
C ALA A 127 9.25 -3.59 -14.69
N LEU A 128 9.46 -4.58 -13.82
CA LEU A 128 10.45 -5.65 -14.06
C LEU A 128 10.02 -6.57 -15.20
N ARG A 129 8.73 -6.88 -15.32
CA ARG A 129 8.19 -7.66 -16.45
C ARG A 129 8.33 -6.92 -17.77
N GLU A 130 7.99 -5.64 -17.83
CA GLU A 130 8.16 -4.80 -19.02
C GLU A 130 9.63 -4.72 -19.45
N ARG A 131 10.55 -4.57 -18.49
CA ARG A 131 11.99 -4.58 -18.74
C ARG A 131 12.48 -5.93 -19.27
N ALA A 132 11.99 -7.04 -18.72
CA ALA A 132 12.33 -8.38 -19.19
C ALA A 132 11.83 -8.61 -20.63
N ALA A 133 10.60 -8.17 -20.94
CA ALA A 133 10.02 -8.27 -22.28
C ALA A 133 10.78 -7.45 -23.32
N THR A 134 11.16 -6.22 -22.99
CA THR A 134 11.96 -5.35 -23.88
C THR A 134 13.40 -5.85 -24.05
N SER A 135 13.99 -6.47 -23.03
CA SER A 135 15.34 -7.08 -23.13
C SER A 135 15.39 -8.35 -23.97
N SER A 136 14.26 -9.06 -24.11
CA SER A 136 14.18 -10.32 -24.89
C SER A 136 13.92 -10.10 -26.39
N GLY A 137 13.66 -8.86 -26.83
CA GLY A 137 13.43 -8.50 -28.23
C GLY A 137 14.68 -8.06 -29.00
N HIS A 138 15.88 -8.26 -28.44
CA HIS A 138 17.16 -7.90 -29.05
C HIS A 138 18.03 -9.16 -29.23
N VAL A 139 17.58 -10.06 -30.11
CA VAL A 139 18.37 -11.17 -30.68
C VAL A 139 18.11 -11.23 -32.17
#